data_AF-A0A260B0Z8-F1
#
_entry.id   AF-A0A260B0Z8-F1
#
_cell.length_a   1.000
_cell.length_b   1.000
_cell.length_c   1.000
_cell.angle_alpha   90.00
_cell.angle_beta   90.00
_cell.angle_gamma   90.00
#
_symmetry.space_group_name_H-M   'P 1'
#
loop_
_entity.id
_entity.type
_entity.pdbx_description
1 polymer ?
#
loop_
_entity_poly.entity_id
_entity_poly.type
_entity_poly.pdbx_seq_one_letter_code
_entity_poly.pdbx_strand_id
1 'polypeptide(L)'
;MRKTTLVLALVMAWIFAAALPAGAVPGDDPSWSGDYSLMRFAASKTGTSAAASQREPDFSDVYTFATDCTAGECVASVVAGPPPANESLQNRPIEYVWDGTSWVHTYDWVWDCYKGEGVPKDYNDARSVAYYTPKPDGSFEGVWTTTIYGGYCDGTVVVNVAAYPVPPIPALPPIFGSS
;
A
#
# COMPACT_ATOMS: atom_id res chain seq x y z
N MET A 1 -65.84 -38.43 -38.88
CA MET A 1 -65.33 -39.79 -39.15
C MET A 1 -64.03 -39.67 -39.97
N ARG A 2 -63.03 -40.52 -39.64
CA ARG A 2 -61.66 -40.67 -40.20
C ARG A 2 -60.66 -39.59 -39.76
N LYS A 3 -59.81 -39.79 -38.73
CA LYS A 3 -58.65 -40.70 -38.51
C LYS A 3 -57.39 -40.33 -39.32
N THR A 4 -56.40 -39.76 -38.63
CA THR A 4 -54.97 -40.11 -38.78
C THR A 4 -54.14 -39.65 -37.58
N THR A 5 -53.06 -40.36 -37.33
CA THR A 5 -52.39 -40.62 -36.05
C THR A 5 -51.01 -39.93 -35.99
N LEU A 6 -50.36 -40.03 -34.80
CA LEU A 6 -48.91 -39.94 -34.49
C LEU A 6 -48.40 -38.53 -34.09
N VAL A 7 -47.50 -38.30 -33.12
CA VAL A 7 -46.69 -39.14 -32.20
C VAL A 7 -46.00 -38.21 -31.16
N LEU A 8 -45.66 -38.76 -29.99
CA LEU A 8 -44.68 -38.37 -28.95
C LEU A 8 -44.16 -36.91 -28.85
N ALA A 9 -44.11 -36.37 -27.63
CA ALA A 9 -42.94 -36.50 -26.76
C ALA A 9 -43.15 -35.77 -25.41
N LEU A 10 -43.12 -36.53 -24.30
CA LEU A 10 -42.83 -36.00 -22.98
C LEU A 10 -41.33 -35.65 -22.92
N VAL A 11 -40.99 -34.41 -22.58
CA VAL A 11 -39.67 -34.07 -22.05
C VAL A 11 -39.88 -33.20 -20.82
N MET A 12 -39.79 -33.83 -19.65
CA MET A 12 -39.52 -33.15 -18.38
C MET A 12 -38.07 -32.65 -18.41
N ALA A 13 -37.90 -31.33 -18.44
CA ALA A 13 -36.60 -30.70 -18.21
C ALA A 13 -36.57 -30.16 -16.77
N TRP A 14 -36.13 -30.99 -15.84
CA TRP A 14 -35.40 -30.56 -14.66
C TRP A 14 -33.92 -30.71 -15.00
N ILE A 15 -33.11 -29.66 -14.84
CA ILE A 15 -31.69 -29.74 -14.45
C ILE A 15 -31.18 -28.31 -14.15
N PHE A 16 -30.84 -28.11 -12.88
CA PHE A 16 -29.73 -27.32 -12.34
C PHE A 16 -29.43 -25.94 -12.94
N ALA A 17 -29.94 -24.90 -12.27
CA ALA A 17 -29.25 -23.60 -12.26
C ALA A 17 -27.93 -23.79 -11.50
N ALA A 18 -26.84 -23.98 -12.25
CA ALA A 18 -25.49 -23.85 -11.71
C ALA A 18 -25.34 -22.41 -11.19
N ALA A 19 -25.17 -22.26 -9.87
CA ALA A 19 -24.62 -21.03 -9.32
C ALA A 19 -23.21 -20.87 -9.89
N LEU A 20 -23.08 -20.08 -10.95
CA LEU A 20 -21.79 -19.59 -11.39
C LEU A 20 -21.20 -18.79 -10.22
N PRO A 21 -19.92 -18.97 -9.86
CA PRO A 21 -19.27 -18.02 -8.97
C PRO A 21 -19.41 -16.64 -9.63
N ALA A 22 -19.78 -15.63 -8.83
CA ALA A 22 -19.76 -14.25 -9.27
C ALA A 22 -18.33 -13.96 -9.77
N GLY A 23 -18.16 -13.95 -11.09
CA GLY A 23 -16.93 -13.48 -11.70
C GLY A 23 -16.78 -12.02 -11.30
N ALA A 24 -15.67 -11.71 -10.63
CA ALA A 24 -15.22 -10.33 -10.49
C ALA A 24 -15.23 -9.69 -11.87
N VAL A 25 -15.85 -8.52 -11.99
CA VAL A 25 -15.88 -7.75 -13.22
C VAL A 25 -14.43 -7.39 -13.56
N PRO A 26 -13.89 -7.80 -14.72
CA PRO A 26 -12.56 -7.37 -15.15
C PRO A 26 -12.62 -5.88 -15.47
N GLY A 27 -12.03 -5.03 -14.64
CA GLY A 27 -11.96 -3.59 -14.92
C GLY A 27 -11.53 -2.68 -13.77
N ASP A 28 -11.76 -3.05 -12.51
CA ASP A 28 -11.66 -2.11 -11.37
C ASP A 28 -10.82 -2.64 -10.20
N ASP A 29 -9.89 -3.56 -10.45
CA ASP A 29 -8.97 -4.00 -9.39
C ASP A 29 -8.15 -2.77 -8.90
N PRO A 30 -8.06 -2.54 -7.58
CA PRO A 30 -7.29 -1.42 -7.05
C PRO A 30 -5.84 -1.59 -7.51
N SER A 31 -5.25 -0.51 -8.02
CA SER A 31 -3.86 -0.53 -8.47
C SER A 31 -3.07 0.60 -7.85
N TRP A 32 -1.93 0.25 -7.27
CA TRP A 32 -0.85 1.16 -6.92
C TRP A 32 0.43 0.65 -7.57
N SER A 33 0.66 1.06 -8.82
CA SER A 33 1.80 0.61 -9.63
C SER A 33 2.47 1.78 -10.34
N GLY A 34 3.81 1.70 -10.50
CA GLY A 34 4.64 2.76 -11.06
C GLY A 34 5.47 3.49 -10.01
N ASP A 35 6.10 4.59 -10.42
CA ASP A 35 6.97 5.38 -9.55
C ASP A 35 6.16 6.41 -8.76
N TYR A 36 6.36 6.45 -7.45
CA TYR A 36 5.70 7.39 -6.55
C TYR A 36 6.70 8.05 -5.61
N SER A 37 6.57 9.36 -5.42
CA SER A 37 7.20 10.09 -4.33
C SER A 37 6.34 9.95 -3.07
N LEU A 38 6.84 9.22 -2.08
CA LEU A 38 6.19 9.07 -0.78
C LEU A 38 6.61 10.21 0.13
N MET A 39 5.70 11.14 0.38
CA MET A 39 5.86 12.27 1.28
C MET A 39 5.41 11.90 2.69
N ARG A 40 6.25 12.24 3.69
CA ARG A 40 5.95 12.13 5.11
C ARG A 40 5.98 13.52 5.73
N PHE A 41 4.84 13.99 6.25
CA PHE A 41 4.68 15.33 6.81
C PHE A 41 5.13 15.39 8.28
N ALA A 42 6.37 14.97 8.55
CA ALA A 42 6.92 14.80 9.90
C ALA A 42 7.06 16.13 10.68
N ALA A 43 7.10 17.29 10.01
CA ALA A 43 7.12 18.60 10.67
C ALA A 43 5.81 18.91 11.39
N SER A 44 4.72 18.25 11.01
CA SER A 44 3.38 18.40 11.59
C SER A 44 2.93 17.17 12.38
N LYS A 45 3.87 16.28 12.74
CA LYS A 45 3.53 15.05 13.47
C LYS A 45 2.92 15.34 14.83
N THR A 46 2.07 14.43 15.28
CA THR A 46 1.36 14.50 16.56
C THR A 46 1.45 13.16 17.29
N GLY A 47 0.87 13.05 18.48
CA GLY A 47 0.84 11.80 19.26
C GLY A 47 1.22 12.01 20.72
N THR A 48 1.24 10.92 21.48
CA THR A 48 1.52 10.96 22.93
C THR A 48 2.99 10.74 23.28
N SER A 49 3.79 10.22 22.35
CA SER A 49 5.22 9.96 22.56
C SER A 49 6.02 11.26 22.66
N ALA A 50 7.08 11.24 23.46
CA ALA A 50 8.09 12.32 23.44
C ALA A 50 8.64 12.56 22.02
N ALA A 51 8.75 11.51 21.20
CA ALA A 51 9.22 11.61 19.82
C ALA A 51 8.28 12.41 18.91
N ALA A 52 6.97 12.44 19.20
CA ALA A 52 6.00 13.22 18.44
C ALA A 52 6.20 14.74 18.64
N SER A 53 6.76 15.15 19.78
CA SER A 53 7.04 16.57 20.06
C SER A 53 8.41 17.03 19.53
N GLN A 54 9.22 16.10 19.01
CA GLN A 54 10.55 16.43 18.49
C GLN A 54 10.45 16.99 17.08
N ARG A 55 11.20 18.06 16.82
CA ARG A 55 11.23 18.69 15.50
C ARG A 55 11.92 17.78 14.49
N GLU A 56 11.24 17.54 13.37
CA GLU A 56 11.72 16.75 12.24
C GLU A 56 11.22 17.44 10.96
N PRO A 57 12.04 17.63 9.91
CA PRO A 57 11.54 18.18 8.65
C PRO A 57 10.67 17.18 7.92
N ASP A 58 9.80 17.66 7.03
CA ASP A 58 9.15 16.78 6.05
C ASP A 58 10.20 16.15 5.13
N PHE A 59 9.95 14.92 4.70
CA PHE A 59 10.87 14.20 3.83
C PHE A 59 10.12 13.29 2.87
N SER A 60 10.76 13.01 1.74
CA SER A 60 10.22 12.16 0.70
C SER A 60 11.29 11.33 0.01
N ASP A 61 10.90 10.14 -0.40
CA ASP A 61 11.70 9.24 -1.24
C ASP A 61 10.86 8.76 -2.42
N VAL A 62 11.51 8.34 -3.50
CA VAL A 62 10.84 7.74 -4.66
C VAL A 62 10.95 6.21 -4.58
N TYR A 63 9.82 5.54 -4.75
CA TYR A 63 9.70 4.09 -4.79
C TYR A 63 8.93 3.65 -6.04
N THR A 64 9.29 2.49 -6.57
CA THR A 64 8.54 1.83 -7.63
C THR A 64 7.65 0.76 -7.00
N PHE A 65 6.35 0.81 -7.29
CA PHE A 65 5.37 -0.17 -6.83
C PHE A 65 4.93 -1.10 -7.95
N ALA A 66 4.61 -2.33 -7.60
CA ALA A 66 3.92 -3.29 -8.45
C ALA A 66 2.74 -3.90 -7.67
N THR A 67 1.56 -3.91 -8.29
CA THR A 67 0.36 -4.53 -7.71
C THR A 67 0.11 -5.92 -8.28
N ASP A 68 -0.24 -6.88 -7.43
CA ASP A 68 -0.73 -8.21 -7.79
C ASP A 68 -2.06 -8.48 -7.06
N CYS A 69 -3.10 -8.86 -7.81
CA CYS A 69 -4.44 -9.21 -7.29
C CYS A 69 -4.83 -10.68 -7.56
N THR A 70 -3.89 -11.52 -8.01
CA THR A 70 -4.20 -12.86 -8.52
C THR A 70 -4.57 -13.88 -7.44
N ALA A 71 -4.22 -13.61 -6.17
CA ALA A 71 -4.43 -14.52 -5.04
C ALA A 71 -5.76 -14.30 -4.29
N GLY A 72 -6.68 -13.50 -4.83
CA GLY A 72 -7.93 -13.14 -4.15
C GLY A 72 -7.79 -12.01 -3.13
N GLU A 73 -6.59 -11.43 -3.03
CA GLU A 73 -6.27 -10.20 -2.32
C GLU A 73 -5.34 -9.38 -3.20
N CYS A 74 -5.47 -8.05 -3.15
CA CYS A 74 -4.59 -7.14 -3.88
C CYS A 74 -3.47 -6.68 -2.97
N VAL A 75 -2.22 -6.86 -3.42
CA VAL A 75 -1.01 -6.46 -2.72
C VAL A 75 -0.18 -5.55 -3.61
N ALA A 76 0.16 -4.37 -3.12
CA ALA A 76 1.10 -3.44 -3.74
C ALA A 76 2.46 -3.56 -3.04
N SER A 77 3.48 -4.03 -3.76
CA SER A 77 4.82 -4.24 -3.24
C SER A 77 5.78 -3.18 -3.75
N VAL A 78 6.67 -2.70 -2.89
CA VAL A 78 7.82 -1.89 -3.31
C VAL A 78 8.85 -2.80 -3.96
N VAL A 79 9.13 -2.57 -5.25
CA VAL A 79 10.09 -3.36 -6.04
C VAL A 79 11.40 -2.62 -6.33
N ALA A 80 11.43 -1.30 -6.16
CA ALA A 80 12.65 -0.49 -6.22
C ALA A 80 12.51 0.78 -5.35
N GLY A 81 13.66 1.33 -4.92
CA GLY A 81 13.74 2.53 -4.09
C GLY A 81 14.86 2.41 -3.04
N PRO A 82 15.07 3.44 -2.20
CA PRO A 82 16.06 3.39 -1.15
C PRO A 82 15.65 2.38 -0.06
N PRO A 83 16.62 1.62 0.50
CA PRO A 83 16.31 0.73 1.62
C PRO A 83 15.91 1.55 2.86
N PRO A 84 15.10 0.98 3.77
CA PRO A 84 14.82 1.60 5.06
C PRO A 84 16.10 1.93 5.83
N ALA A 85 16.17 3.12 6.42
CA ALA A 85 17.33 3.54 7.21
C ALA A 85 17.52 2.68 8.48
N ASN A 86 16.41 2.20 9.07
CA ASN A 86 16.46 1.36 10.26
C ASN A 86 16.84 -0.09 9.89
N GLU A 87 17.91 -0.59 10.52
CA GLU A 87 18.47 -1.92 10.23
C GLU A 87 17.48 -3.07 10.46
N SER A 88 16.54 -2.93 11.40
CA SER A 88 15.52 -3.96 11.66
C SER A 88 14.55 -4.17 10.48
N LEU A 89 14.53 -3.24 9.51
CA LEU A 89 13.65 -3.25 8.34
C LEU A 89 14.35 -3.57 7.02
N GLN A 90 15.69 -3.52 6.95
CA GLN A 90 16.43 -3.57 5.67
C GLN A 90 16.25 -4.87 4.85
N ASN A 91 15.77 -5.96 5.48
CA ASN A 91 15.53 -7.25 4.84
C ASN A 91 14.07 -7.71 4.89
N ARG A 92 13.14 -6.76 5.08
CA ARG A 92 11.71 -7.03 5.10
C ARG A 92 11.07 -6.54 3.80
N PRO A 93 10.16 -7.31 3.20
CA PRO A 93 9.38 -6.80 2.08
C PRO A 93 8.47 -5.66 2.56
N ILE A 94 8.29 -4.64 1.71
CA ILE A 94 7.36 -3.54 1.97
C ILE A 94 6.13 -3.78 1.10
N GLU A 95 5.07 -4.28 1.73
CA GLU A 95 3.85 -4.72 1.08
C GLU A 95 2.64 -4.02 1.68
N TYR A 96 1.80 -3.45 0.82
CA TYR A 96 0.54 -2.84 1.22
C TYR A 96 -0.60 -3.72 0.73
N VAL A 97 -1.47 -4.10 1.65
CA VAL A 97 -2.64 -4.92 1.36
C VAL A 97 -3.86 -4.02 1.18
N TRP A 98 -4.65 -4.28 0.15
CA TRP A 98 -5.90 -3.55 -0.07
C TRP A 98 -6.98 -3.98 0.92
N ASP A 99 -7.55 -3.03 1.67
CA ASP A 99 -8.61 -3.30 2.65
C ASP A 99 -10.04 -3.08 2.12
N GLY A 100 -10.19 -2.73 0.84
CA GLY A 100 -11.45 -2.33 0.23
C GLY A 100 -11.56 -0.82 -0.02
N THR A 101 -10.71 0.00 0.60
CA THR A 101 -10.72 1.47 0.46
C THR A 101 -9.31 2.07 0.45
N SER A 102 -8.36 1.46 1.14
CA SER A 102 -6.98 1.94 1.30
C SER A 102 -5.99 0.79 1.19
N TRP A 103 -4.76 1.16 0.84
CA TRP A 103 -3.59 0.29 0.88
C TRP A 103 -2.95 0.36 2.25
N VAL A 104 -2.84 -0.76 2.95
CA VAL A 104 -2.42 -0.83 4.35
C VAL A 104 -1.13 -1.63 4.50
N HIS A 105 -0.10 -1.01 5.07
CA HIS A 105 1.14 -1.69 5.46
C HIS A 105 1.26 -1.70 6.97
N THR A 106 1.40 -2.89 7.56
CA THR A 106 1.59 -3.07 8.99
C THR A 106 2.87 -3.83 9.25
N TYR A 107 3.70 -3.32 10.16
CA TYR A 107 5.01 -3.90 10.44
C TYR A 107 5.48 -3.60 11.86
N ASP A 108 6.27 -4.52 12.41
CA ASP A 108 6.95 -4.37 13.70
C ASP A 108 8.44 -4.09 13.44
N TRP A 109 9.03 -3.21 14.26
CA TRP A 109 10.42 -2.77 14.12
C TRP A 109 10.98 -2.22 15.44
N VAL A 110 12.27 -1.90 15.44
CA VAL A 110 12.95 -1.33 16.63
C VAL A 110 13.07 0.18 16.48
N TRP A 111 12.34 0.94 17.29
CA TRP A 111 12.43 2.39 17.37
C TRP A 111 13.73 2.83 18.05
N ASP A 112 14.51 3.69 17.39
CA ASP A 112 15.73 4.27 17.93
C ASP A 112 15.45 5.65 18.56
N CYS A 113 14.94 5.62 19.78
CA CYS A 113 14.48 6.79 20.53
C CYS A 113 15.60 7.82 20.73
N TYR A 114 15.49 8.96 20.05
CA TYR A 114 16.33 10.12 20.29
C TYR A 114 15.95 10.82 21.60
N LYS A 115 16.94 11.06 22.46
CA LYS A 115 16.76 11.68 23.78
C LYS A 115 17.44 13.03 23.95
N GLY A 116 17.92 13.61 22.85
CA GLY A 116 18.75 14.81 22.85
C GLY A 116 20.21 14.52 22.49
N GLU A 117 20.91 15.60 22.15
CA GLU A 117 22.32 15.53 21.75
C GLU A 117 23.20 15.05 22.92
N GLY A 118 24.16 14.18 22.63
CA GLY A 118 25.07 13.62 23.63
C GLY A 118 24.44 12.58 24.57
N VAL A 119 23.14 12.31 24.46
CA VAL A 119 22.46 11.27 25.23
C VAL A 119 22.35 10.00 24.38
N PRO A 120 22.80 8.82 24.88
CA PRO A 120 22.62 7.56 24.18
C PRO A 120 21.15 7.31 23.83
N LYS A 121 20.90 6.80 22.63
CA LYS A 121 19.55 6.40 22.20
C LYS A 121 19.02 5.25 23.06
N ASP A 122 17.71 5.23 23.28
CA ASP A 122 17.02 4.02 23.74
C ASP A 122 16.47 3.26 22.55
N TYR A 123 16.38 1.94 22.65
CA TYR A 123 15.83 1.08 21.62
C TYR A 123 14.61 0.38 22.19
N ASN A 124 13.47 0.56 21.53
CA ASN A 124 12.18 0.05 21.99
C ASN A 124 11.46 -0.65 20.84
N ASP A 125 10.72 -1.71 21.14
CA ASP A 125 9.87 -2.34 20.14
C ASP A 125 8.78 -1.35 19.72
N ALA A 126 8.43 -1.36 18.44
CA ALA A 126 7.41 -0.51 17.89
C ALA A 126 6.60 -1.23 16.82
N ARG A 127 5.34 -0.83 16.69
CA ARG A 127 4.44 -1.27 15.62
C ARG A 127 3.96 -0.08 14.84
N SER A 128 4.07 -0.16 13.52
CA SER A 128 3.61 0.85 12.61
C SER A 128 2.47 0.34 11.74
N VAL A 129 1.52 1.23 11.47
CA VAL A 129 0.46 1.04 10.48
C VAL A 129 0.43 2.28 9.60
N ALA A 130 0.64 2.09 8.30
CA ALA A 130 0.49 3.13 7.30
C ALA A 130 -0.67 2.75 6.38
N TYR A 131 -1.59 3.68 6.16
CA TYR A 131 -2.61 3.52 5.12
C TYR A 131 -2.54 4.64 4.09
N TYR A 132 -2.85 4.31 2.84
CA TYR A 132 -2.89 5.23 1.72
C TYR A 132 -4.19 5.02 0.94
N THR A 133 -5.05 6.05 0.93
CA THR A 133 -6.31 6.05 0.20
C THR A 133 -6.10 6.71 -1.16
N PRO A 134 -6.43 6.03 -2.29
CA PRO A 134 -6.33 6.62 -3.62
C PRO A 134 -7.20 7.87 -3.78
N LYS A 135 -6.73 8.82 -4.59
CA LYS A 135 -7.45 10.05 -4.97
C LYS A 135 -7.70 10.09 -6.48
N PRO A 136 -8.72 10.86 -6.95
CA PRO A 136 -9.05 10.93 -8.37
C PRO A 136 -7.93 11.47 -9.27
N ASP A 137 -6.97 12.21 -8.73
CA ASP A 137 -5.81 12.75 -9.45
C ASP A 137 -4.63 11.76 -9.53
N GLY A 138 -4.82 10.53 -9.05
CA GLY A 138 -3.79 9.49 -9.01
C GLY A 138 -2.82 9.61 -7.82
N SER A 139 -2.97 10.63 -6.97
CA SER A 139 -2.26 10.68 -5.71
C SER A 139 -2.90 9.77 -4.66
N PHE A 140 -2.20 9.59 -3.55
CA PHE A 140 -2.73 8.94 -2.36
C PHE A 140 -2.54 9.86 -1.16
N GLU A 141 -3.47 9.80 -0.22
CA GLU A 141 -3.32 10.44 1.10
C GLU A 141 -3.61 9.43 2.20
N GLY A 142 -3.00 9.60 3.36
CA GLY A 142 -3.39 8.84 4.54
C GLY A 142 -2.55 9.18 5.75
N VAL A 143 -2.42 8.21 6.65
CA VAL A 143 -1.74 8.39 7.93
C VAL A 143 -0.83 7.20 8.21
N TRP A 144 0.34 7.52 8.74
CA TRP A 144 1.28 6.58 9.32
C TRP A 144 1.32 6.76 10.83
N THR A 145 0.85 5.75 11.55
CA THR A 145 0.87 5.72 13.02
C THR A 145 1.91 4.71 13.48
N THR A 146 2.77 5.12 14.40
CA THR A 146 3.71 4.25 15.11
C THR A 146 3.36 4.24 16.58
N THR A 147 3.20 3.05 17.15
CA THR A 147 3.09 2.82 18.59
C THR A 147 4.41 2.27 19.09
N ILE A 148 5.01 2.93 20.07
CA ILE A 148 6.30 2.59 20.67
C ILE A 148 6.04 2.03 22.05
N TYR A 149 6.64 0.88 22.36
CA TYR A 149 6.39 0.14 23.59
C TYR A 149 7.55 0.30 24.58
N GLY A 150 7.29 1.06 25.64
CA GLY A 150 8.21 1.31 26.74
C GLY A 150 9.28 2.37 26.46
N GLY A 151 10.10 2.62 27.48
CA GLY A 151 11.19 3.59 27.41
C GLY A 151 10.71 5.05 27.40
N TYR A 152 11.65 5.97 27.14
CA TYR A 152 11.37 7.41 27.09
C TYR A 152 10.41 7.81 25.96
N CYS A 153 10.42 7.07 24.85
CA CYS A 153 9.57 7.32 23.70
C CYS A 153 8.25 6.53 23.73
N ASP A 154 7.86 5.90 24.84
CA ASP A 154 6.58 5.20 24.96
C ASP A 154 5.40 6.07 24.50
N GLY A 155 4.46 5.48 23.78
CA GLY A 155 3.27 6.15 23.26
C GLY A 155 3.20 6.16 21.73
N THR A 156 2.51 7.14 21.17
CA THR A 156 2.21 7.18 19.73
C THR A 156 2.92 8.33 19.02
N VAL A 157 3.25 8.09 17.76
CA VAL A 157 3.65 9.10 16.77
C VAL A 157 2.73 8.94 15.56
N VAL A 158 2.09 10.03 15.14
CA VAL A 158 1.12 10.07 14.04
C VAL A 158 1.61 11.09 13.01
N VAL A 159 1.83 10.63 11.79
CA VAL A 159 2.36 11.42 10.68
C VAL A 159 1.39 11.31 9.52
N ASN A 160 0.96 12.45 8.96
CA ASN A 160 0.22 12.44 7.69
C ASN A 160 1.18 12.02 6.57
N VAL A 161 0.66 11.28 5.60
CA VAL A 161 1.44 10.81 4.45
C VAL A 161 0.70 11.04 3.15
N ALA A 162 1.46 11.18 2.07
CA ALA A 162 0.92 11.22 0.72
C ALA A 162 1.85 10.49 -0.24
N ALA A 163 1.31 9.99 -1.35
CA ALA A 163 2.10 9.45 -2.44
C ALA A 163 1.72 10.17 -3.73
N TYR A 164 2.70 10.72 -4.43
CA TYR A 164 2.49 11.45 -5.68
C TYR A 164 3.09 10.69 -6.85
N PRO A 165 2.35 10.47 -7.94
CA PRO A 165 2.89 9.80 -9.11
C PRO A 165 4.06 10.60 -9.69
N VAL A 166 5.16 9.93 -9.98
CA VAL A 166 6.32 10.50 -10.66
C VAL A 166 6.15 10.23 -12.16
N PRO A 167 6.06 11.27 -13.00
CA PRO A 167 5.98 11.06 -14.44
C PRO A 167 7.23 10.32 -14.93
N PRO A 168 7.07 9.35 -15.85
CA PRO A 168 8.23 8.69 -16.45
C PRO A 168 9.10 9.76 -17.13
N ILE A 169 10.41 9.72 -16.87
CA ILE A 169 11.36 10.61 -17.54
C ILE A 169 11.27 10.31 -19.04
N PRO A 170 10.99 11.31 -19.91
CA PRO A 170 10.99 11.09 -21.34
C PRO A 170 12.36 10.53 -21.76
N ALA A 171 12.36 9.40 -22.47
CA ALA A 171 13.61 8.90 -23.06
C ALA A 171 14.21 10.01 -23.93
N LEU A 172 15.42 10.45 -23.61
CA LEU A 172 16.15 11.38 -24.46
C LEU A 172 16.25 10.78 -25.87
N PRO A 173 15.93 11.53 -26.94
CA PRO A 173 16.12 11.02 -28.28
C PRO A 173 17.59 10.65 -28.47
N PRO A 174 17.90 9.58 -29.23
CA PRO A 174 19.27 9.21 -29.51
C PRO A 174 19.98 10.41 -30.12
N ILE A 175 21.12 10.81 -29.53
CA ILE A 175 21.99 11.82 -30.11
C ILE A 175 22.51 11.21 -31.41
N PHE A 176 21.88 11.55 -32.53
CA PHE A 176 22.38 11.20 -33.85
C PHE A 176 23.75 11.86 -33.99
N GLY A 177 24.79 11.02 -33.96
CA GLY A 177 26.16 11.44 -34.23
C GLY A 177 26.22 12.11 -35.59
N SER A 178 26.74 13.33 -35.63
CA SER A 178 27.12 13.97 -36.88
C SER A 178 28.33 13.24 -37.45
N SER A 179 28.14 12.66 -38.63
CA SER A 179 29.19 12.13 -39.51
C SER A 179 30.18 13.21 -39.94
#